data_AF-A0A840N921-F1
#
_entry.id   AF-A0A840N921-F1
#
_cell.length_a   1.000
_cell.length_b   1.000
_cell.length_c   1.000
_cell.angle_alpha   90.00
_cell.angle_beta   90.00
_cell.angle_gamma   90.00
#
_symmetry.space_group_name_H-M   'P 1'
#
loop_
_entity.id
_entity.type
_entity.pdbx_description
1 polymer ?
#
loop_
_entity_poly.entity_id
_entity_poly.type
_entity_poly.pdbx_seq_one_letter_code
_entity_poly.pdbx_strand_id
1 'polypeptide(L)'
;MSLAAVLLSGCTFFFDVQDSVQPDPEPDSRQQKVIFDRIQQITQSMKDITRSEISNVGPNEAQSGPEKWTVCSRGNSGSELRYFTFFLKGETVANWRPAVINDKCETRNYSAF
;
A
#
# COMPACT_ATOMS: atom_id res chain seq x y z
N MET A 1 8.63 -66.67 8.74
CA MET A 1 9.41 -65.67 7.98
C MET A 1 8.44 -64.59 7.53
N SER A 2 8.44 -63.47 8.23
CA SER A 2 7.55 -62.32 7.99
C SER A 2 8.14 -61.45 6.90
N LEU A 3 7.34 -61.04 5.91
CA LEU A 3 7.62 -59.82 5.13
C LEU A 3 6.39 -58.91 5.22
N ALA A 4 6.56 -57.86 6.02
CA ALA A 4 5.62 -56.76 6.17
C ALA A 4 5.71 -55.87 4.92
N ALA A 5 4.60 -55.67 4.21
CA ALA A 5 4.48 -54.64 3.19
C ALA A 5 4.21 -53.31 3.90
N VAL A 6 5.20 -52.42 3.87
CA VAL A 6 5.14 -51.09 4.46
C VAL A 6 4.15 -50.23 3.67
N LEU A 7 3.06 -49.87 4.34
CA LEU A 7 2.13 -48.82 3.93
C LEU A 7 2.89 -47.49 3.87
N LEU A 8 3.30 -47.07 2.67
CA LEU A 8 3.71 -45.69 2.43
C LEU A 8 2.45 -44.84 2.24
N SER A 9 1.86 -44.46 3.38
CA SER A 9 0.91 -43.36 3.45
C SER A 9 1.64 -42.07 3.07
N GLY A 10 1.59 -41.71 1.79
CA GLY A 10 1.93 -40.36 1.36
C GLY A 10 0.86 -39.40 1.86
N CYS A 11 1.04 -38.83 3.05
CA CYS A 11 0.34 -37.62 3.43
C CYS A 11 0.86 -36.51 2.53
N THR A 12 0.25 -36.33 1.36
CA THR A 12 0.39 -35.09 0.61
C THR A 12 -0.31 -34.00 1.41
N PHE A 13 0.42 -33.34 2.30
CA PHE A 13 0.01 -32.03 2.79
C PHE A 13 0.14 -31.06 1.62
N PHE A 14 -0.89 -31.00 0.78
CA PHE A 14 -1.14 -29.82 -0.02
C PHE A 14 -1.51 -28.72 0.98
N PHE A 15 -0.50 -27.98 1.44
CA PHE A 15 -0.76 -26.62 1.90
C PHE A 15 -1.14 -25.85 0.65
N ASP A 16 -2.42 -25.93 0.30
CA ASP A 16 -3.09 -24.88 -0.42
C ASP A 16 -2.94 -23.67 0.50
N VAL A 17 -1.85 -22.93 0.34
CA VAL A 17 -1.78 -21.55 0.78
C VAL A 17 -2.80 -20.87 -0.12
N GLN A 18 -4.07 -21.03 0.22
CA GLN A 18 -5.07 -20.02 -0.02
C GLN A 18 -4.52 -18.83 0.72
N ASP A 19 -3.69 -18.05 0.04
CA ASP A 19 -3.40 -16.66 0.37
C ASP A 19 -4.76 -16.11 0.71
N SER A 20 -5.03 -16.00 2.01
CA SER A 20 -6.38 -15.80 2.48
C SER A 20 -6.80 -14.52 1.78
N VAL A 21 -7.78 -14.62 0.87
CA VAL A 21 -8.39 -13.49 0.19
C VAL A 21 -9.27 -12.77 1.21
N GLN A 22 -8.72 -12.55 2.40
CA GLN A 22 -9.30 -11.76 3.44
C GLN A 22 -9.28 -10.35 2.86
N PRO A 23 -10.45 -9.72 2.72
CA PRO A 23 -10.52 -8.40 2.12
C PRO A 23 -9.63 -7.47 2.94
N ASP A 24 -8.62 -6.86 2.29
CA ASP A 24 -7.82 -5.80 2.88
C ASP A 24 -8.76 -4.63 3.22
N PRO A 25 -9.14 -4.44 4.50
CA PRO A 25 -10.15 -3.47 4.88
C PRO A 25 -9.57 -2.06 4.76
N GLU A 26 -10.44 -1.07 4.65
CA GLU A 26 -9.98 0.32 4.71
C GLU A 26 -9.29 0.56 6.06
N PRO A 27 -8.09 1.18 6.09
CA PRO A 27 -7.39 1.48 7.33
C PRO A 27 -8.23 2.31 8.31
N ASP A 28 -8.28 1.88 9.57
CA ASP A 28 -8.97 2.61 10.63
C ASP A 28 -8.23 3.92 11.00
N SER A 29 -8.83 4.78 11.83
CA SER A 29 -8.25 6.09 12.19
C SER A 29 -6.89 6.00 12.90
N ARG A 30 -6.65 4.94 13.69
CA ARG A 30 -5.35 4.70 14.33
C ARG A 30 -4.30 4.32 13.29
N GLN A 31 -4.66 3.45 12.37
CA GLN A 31 -3.79 3.03 11.26
C GLN A 31 -3.49 4.18 10.32
N GLN A 32 -4.50 4.99 9.97
CA GLN A 32 -4.33 6.19 9.14
C GLN A 32 -3.32 7.16 9.74
N LYS A 33 -3.34 7.37 11.06
CA LYS A 33 -2.32 8.19 11.72
C LYS A 33 -0.91 7.67 11.48
N VAL A 34 -0.68 6.37 11.69
CA VAL A 34 0.62 5.72 11.44
C VAL A 34 1.05 5.85 9.98
N ILE A 35 0.11 5.66 9.05
CA ILE A 35 0.34 5.82 7.61
C ILE A 35 0.75 7.25 7.28
N PHE A 36 0.00 8.25 7.76
CA PHE A 36 0.27 9.65 7.48
C PHE A 36 1.60 10.13 8.09
N ASP A 37 1.91 9.73 9.32
CA ASP A 37 3.22 9.98 9.94
C ASP A 37 4.35 9.39 9.08
N ARG A 38 4.16 8.17 8.56
CA ARG A 38 5.14 7.53 7.69
C ARG A 38 5.29 8.22 6.34
N ILE A 39 4.19 8.62 5.72
CA ILE A 39 4.20 9.36 4.44
C ILE A 39 4.91 10.70 4.63
N GLN A 40 4.61 11.41 5.72
CA GLN A 40 5.26 12.68 6.05
C GLN A 40 6.77 12.52 6.22
N GLN A 41 7.23 11.47 6.93
CA GLN A 41 8.66 11.16 7.02
C GLN A 41 9.30 10.92 5.65
N ILE A 42 8.62 10.18 4.77
CA ILE A 42 9.12 9.89 3.42
C ILE A 42 9.19 11.19 2.60
N THR A 43 8.13 11.99 2.57
CA THR A 43 8.08 13.22 1.76
C THR A 43 9.05 14.29 2.28
N GLN A 44 9.28 14.38 3.59
CA GLN A 44 10.31 15.26 4.17
C GLN A 44 11.73 14.85 3.79
N SER A 45 11.97 13.56 3.52
CA SER A 45 13.27 13.07 3.05
C SER A 45 13.50 13.31 1.55
N MET A 46 12.45 13.66 0.78
CA MET A 46 12.57 13.91 -0.64
C MET A 46 13.25 15.24 -0.90
N LYS A 47 14.32 15.20 -1.69
CA LYS A 47 15.01 16.41 -2.12
C LYS A 47 14.07 17.25 -3.00
N ASP A 48 14.13 18.57 -2.80
CA ASP A 48 13.42 19.57 -3.60
C ASP A 48 11.89 19.55 -3.50
N ILE A 49 11.29 18.68 -2.66
CA ILE A 49 9.84 18.70 -2.39
C ILE A 49 9.55 19.56 -1.16
N THR A 50 8.71 20.57 -1.34
CA THR A 50 8.30 21.50 -0.28
C THR A 50 6.79 21.56 -0.17
N ARG A 51 6.28 22.00 0.99
CA ARG A 51 4.83 22.17 1.25
C ARG A 51 4.04 20.90 0.93
N SER A 52 4.52 19.75 1.44
CA SER A 52 3.85 18.48 1.20
C SER A 52 2.50 18.46 1.91
N GLU A 53 1.46 18.11 1.16
CA GLU A 53 0.12 17.84 1.66
C GLU A 53 -0.23 16.37 1.39
N ILE A 54 -1.04 15.79 2.26
CA ILE A 54 -1.43 14.38 2.20
C ILE A 54 -2.93 14.31 1.97
N SER A 55 -3.38 13.38 1.11
CA SER A 55 -4.80 13.14 0.88
C SER A 55 -5.40 12.22 1.93
N ASN A 56 -6.73 12.16 1.97
CA ASN A 56 -7.41 11.04 2.62
C ASN A 56 -7.02 9.69 1.97
N VAL A 57 -7.19 8.60 2.72
CA VAL A 57 -7.10 7.25 2.15
C VAL A 57 -8.23 7.06 1.14
N GLY A 58 -7.96 6.32 0.08
CA GLY A 58 -9.04 5.69 -0.68
C GLY A 58 -8.53 4.63 -1.66
N PRO A 59 -9.40 4.16 -2.57
CA PRO A 59 -9.12 2.97 -3.35
C PRO A 59 -7.94 3.17 -4.31
N ASN A 60 -7.23 2.09 -4.63
CA ASN A 60 -6.23 2.04 -5.69
C ASN A 60 -6.93 2.10 -7.07
N GLU A 61 -7.22 3.32 -7.51
CA GLU A 61 -7.93 3.61 -8.77
C GLU A 61 -7.21 3.04 -10.00
N ALA A 62 -5.87 3.04 -9.98
CA ALA A 62 -5.07 2.54 -11.09
C ALA A 62 -4.99 1.01 -11.13
N GLN A 63 -5.43 0.32 -10.07
CA GLN A 63 -5.23 -1.13 -9.87
C GLN A 63 -3.77 -1.54 -10.11
N SER A 64 -2.83 -0.64 -9.81
CA SER A 64 -1.41 -0.92 -9.98
C SER A 64 -0.90 -1.60 -8.73
N GLY A 65 -0.43 -2.84 -8.87
CA GLY A 65 0.01 -3.66 -7.73
C GLY A 65 -1.15 -4.39 -7.02
N PRO A 66 -0.83 -5.26 -6.05
CA PRO A 66 -1.82 -6.03 -5.31
C PRO A 66 -2.58 -5.22 -4.24
N GLU A 67 -2.14 -4.01 -3.92
CA GLU A 67 -2.70 -3.18 -2.84
C GLU A 67 -4.07 -2.60 -3.23
N LYS A 68 -5.03 -2.64 -2.30
CA LYS A 68 -6.37 -2.09 -2.51
C LYS A 68 -6.47 -0.60 -2.18
N TRP A 69 -5.60 -0.10 -1.31
CA TRP A 69 -5.71 1.23 -0.75
C TRP A 69 -4.48 2.07 -1.11
N THR A 70 -4.73 3.35 -1.34
CA THR A 70 -3.70 4.33 -1.65
C THR A 70 -3.92 5.62 -0.90
N VAL A 71 -2.83 6.35 -0.72
CA VAL A 71 -2.83 7.75 -0.30
C VAL A 71 -2.00 8.52 -1.32
N CYS A 72 -2.49 9.68 -1.73
CA CYS A 72 -1.72 10.59 -2.55
C CYS A 72 -1.03 11.63 -1.64
N SER A 73 0.20 11.99 -1.99
CA SER A 73 0.78 13.24 -1.52
C SER A 73 1.00 14.18 -2.69
N ARG A 74 0.95 15.47 -2.43
CA ARG A 74 1.39 16.49 -3.39
C ARG A 74 2.35 17.45 -2.72
N GLY A 75 3.25 18.02 -3.50
CA GLY A 75 4.21 19.02 -3.02
C GLY A 75 4.86 19.77 -4.16
N ASN A 76 5.47 20.91 -3.85
CA ASN A 76 6.11 21.77 -4.84
C ASN A 76 7.57 21.38 -5.03
N SER A 77 7.94 21.14 -6.29
CA SER A 77 9.31 21.05 -6.78
C SER A 77 9.63 22.30 -7.61
N GLY A 78 10.18 23.33 -6.97
CA GLY A 78 10.32 24.65 -7.59
C GLY A 78 8.94 25.27 -7.87
N SER A 79 8.62 25.53 -9.13
CA SER A 79 7.31 26.03 -9.58
C SER A 79 6.32 24.94 -9.98
N GLU A 80 6.73 23.67 -9.96
CA GLU A 80 5.89 22.54 -10.39
C GLU A 80 5.26 21.83 -9.20
N LEU A 81 3.96 21.58 -9.28
CA LEU A 81 3.26 20.70 -8.36
C LEU A 81 3.50 19.25 -8.78
N ARG A 82 4.04 18.44 -7.87
CA ARG A 82 4.28 17.00 -8.08
C ARG A 82 3.37 16.18 -7.20
N TYR A 83 2.90 15.08 -7.75
CA TYR A 83 2.06 14.10 -7.07
C TYR A 83 2.82 12.78 -6.89
N PHE A 84 2.54 12.11 -5.78
CA PHE A 84 3.08 10.80 -5.45
C PHE A 84 1.96 9.91 -4.94
N THR A 85 1.99 8.64 -5.33
CA THR A 85 1.04 7.61 -4.91
C THR A 85 1.73 6.65 -3.97
N PHE A 86 1.15 6.47 -2.78
CA PHE A 86 1.61 5.53 -1.76
C PHE A 86 0.62 4.36 -1.69
N PHE A 87 1.13 3.14 -1.83
CA PHE A 87 0.36 1.90 -1.79
C PHE A 87 0.37 1.33 -0.38
N LEU A 88 -0.80 0.97 0.12
CA LEU A 88 -1.00 0.58 1.50
C LEU A 88 -1.29 -0.92 1.63
N LYS A 89 -0.76 -1.52 2.69
CA LYS A 89 -1.12 -2.86 3.13
C LYS A 89 -1.34 -2.82 4.64
N GLY A 90 -2.61 -2.87 5.07
CA GLY A 90 -2.97 -2.58 6.46
C GLY A 90 -2.48 -1.19 6.91
N GLU A 91 -1.72 -1.13 8.01
CA GLU A 91 -1.16 0.13 8.56
C GLU A 91 0.21 0.52 7.98
N THR A 92 0.65 -0.15 6.92
CA THR A 92 2.00 0.04 6.34
C THR A 92 1.95 0.65 4.95
N VAL A 93 2.91 1.52 4.66
CA VAL A 93 3.24 1.94 3.29
C VAL A 93 4.09 0.85 2.66
N ALA A 94 3.50 0.04 1.77
CA ALA A 94 4.16 -1.08 1.12
C ALA A 94 5.14 -0.60 0.03
N ASN A 95 4.73 0.39 -0.76
CA ASN A 95 5.55 1.00 -1.81
C ASN A 95 5.05 2.41 -2.16
N TRP A 96 5.84 3.19 -2.91
CA TRP A 96 5.40 4.48 -3.45
C TRP A 96 6.09 4.80 -4.78
N ARG A 97 5.46 5.66 -5.59
CA ARG A 97 6.02 6.16 -6.85
C ARG A 97 5.49 7.55 -7.19
N PRO A 98 6.14 8.30 -8.11
CA PRO A 98 5.51 9.46 -8.74
C PRO A 98 4.16 9.06 -9.36
N ALA A 99 3.14 9.87 -9.12
CA ALA A 99 1.79 9.55 -9.54
C ALA A 99 1.67 9.59 -11.07
N VAL A 100 0.82 8.73 -11.61
CA VAL A 100 0.36 8.78 -13.01
C VAL A 100 -1.10 9.22 -13.06
N ILE A 101 -1.56 9.69 -14.22
CA ILE A 101 -2.94 10.18 -14.42
C ILE A 101 -3.99 9.18 -13.91
N ASN A 102 -3.76 7.88 -14.13
CA ASN A 102 -4.68 6.82 -13.71
C ASN A 102 -4.80 6.68 -12.18
N ASP A 103 -3.87 7.21 -11.39
CA ASP A 103 -3.94 7.20 -9.92
C ASP A 103 -5.00 8.20 -9.41
N LYS A 104 -5.46 9.13 -10.27
CA LYS A 104 -6.45 10.17 -9.97
C LYS A 104 -6.09 11.03 -8.75
N CYS A 105 -4.80 11.23 -8.49
CA CYS A 105 -4.37 12.05 -7.36
C CYS A 105 -4.85 13.51 -7.45
N GLU A 106 -5.03 14.06 -8.65
CA GLU A 106 -5.51 15.43 -8.85
C GLU A 106 -6.94 15.66 -8.34
N THR A 107 -7.76 14.61 -8.23
CA THR A 107 -9.16 14.71 -7.78
C THR A 107 -9.35 14.39 -6.30
N ARG A 108 -8.27 14.14 -5.56
CA ARG A 108 -8.31 13.83 -4.12
C ARG A 108 -8.45 15.10 -3.27
N ASN A 109 -8.93 14.92 -2.04
CA ASN A 109 -8.97 15.99 -1.05
C ASN A 109 -7.66 15.98 -0.24
N TYR A 110 -7.00 17.13 -0.16
CA TYR A 110 -5.70 17.28 0.49
C TYR A 110 -5.80 18.14 1.74
N SER A 111 -4.99 17.79 2.73
CA SER A 111 -4.79 18.56 3.95
C SER A 111 -3.31 18.65 4.28
N ALA A 112 -2.90 19.79 4.83
CA ALA A 112 -1.62 19.90 5.51
C ALA A 112 -1.60 18.94 6.71
N PHE A 113 -0.46 18.28 6.91
CA PHE A 113 -0.23 17.33 8.00
C PHE A 113 1.00 17.75 8.81
#